data_AF-A0A8W8J5F7-F1
#
_entry.id   AF-A0A8W8J5F7-F1
#
_cell.length_a   1.000
_cell.length_b   1.000
_cell.length_c   1.000
_cell.angle_alpha   90.00
_cell.angle_beta   90.00
_cell.angle_gamma   90.00
#
_symmetry.space_group_name_H-M   'P 1'
#
loop_
_entity.id
_entity.type
_entity.pdbx_description
1 polymer ?
#
loop_
_entity_poly.entity_id
_entity_poly.type
_entity_poly.pdbx_seq_one_letter_code
_entity_poly.pdbx_strand_id
1 'polypeptide(L)'
;ISEKLDVISIVEEIDQGIMKIAWRRYKCKEFRGQVIQYIITYCAERNCKDTTQSLNVSKDGRNYTIRGLAPAKYRLWVGAVSDAGRGPSRQIEFMIYKKQNFLGQNENESVAAAVGIALGILVVIALTIMVPYCLW
;
A
#
# COMPACT_ATOMS: atom_id res chain seq x y z
N ILE A 1 -33.09 -12.84 0.00
CA ILE A 1 -31.97 -12.15 0.69
C ILE A 1 -30.74 -12.33 -0.19
N SER A 2 -30.19 -11.26 -0.75
CA SER A 2 -29.08 -11.34 -1.72
C SER A 2 -27.76 -11.62 -0.99
N GLU A 3 -27.22 -12.84 -1.12
CA GLU A 3 -25.96 -13.21 -0.48
C GLU A 3 -24.77 -12.52 -1.15
N LYS A 4 -23.97 -11.88 -0.29
CA LYS A 4 -22.92 -10.91 -0.60
C LYS A 4 -21.58 -11.63 -0.76
N LEU A 5 -20.83 -11.31 -1.83
CA LEU A 5 -19.47 -11.83 -2.01
C LEU A 5 -18.58 -11.42 -0.82
N ASP A 6 -18.03 -12.42 -0.14
CA ASP A 6 -17.06 -12.25 0.94
C ASP A 6 -15.66 -12.06 0.34
N VAL A 7 -15.30 -10.80 0.08
CA VAL A 7 -13.96 -10.41 -0.36
C VAL A 7 -13.08 -10.25 0.86
N ILE A 8 -12.06 -11.09 0.95
CA ILE A 8 -11.00 -10.96 1.94
C ILE A 8 -9.88 -10.20 1.25
N SER A 9 -9.95 -8.88 1.28
CA SER A 9 -8.81 -8.06 0.87
C SER A 9 -7.69 -8.32 1.87
N ILE A 10 -6.69 -9.09 1.47
CA ILE A 10 -5.42 -9.14 2.19
C ILE A 10 -4.58 -8.03 1.57
N VAL A 11 -4.60 -6.86 2.21
CA VAL A 11 -3.70 -5.75 1.88
C VAL A 11 -2.32 -6.13 2.41
N GLU A 12 -1.57 -6.89 1.62
CA GLU A 12 -0.12 -6.88 1.74
C GLU A 12 0.33 -5.74 0.83
N GLU A 13 0.78 -4.63 1.41
CA GLU A 13 1.49 -3.56 0.70
C GLU A 13 2.85 -4.13 0.28
N ILE A 14 2.86 -5.00 -0.73
CA ILE A 14 4.05 -5.65 -1.27
C ILE A 14 4.65 -4.68 -2.27
N ASP A 15 5.25 -3.60 -1.78
CA ASP A 15 6.04 -2.66 -2.57
C ASP A 15 5.23 -1.81 -3.58
N GLN A 16 5.86 -0.72 -4.01
CA GLN A 16 5.26 0.47 -4.63
C GLN A 16 4.20 0.19 -5.72
N GLY A 17 2.96 0.62 -5.49
CA GLY A 17 1.89 0.57 -6.50
C GLY A 17 1.36 -0.83 -6.80
N ILE A 18 1.55 -1.78 -5.90
CA ILE A 18 1.04 -3.16 -6.00
C ILE A 18 -0.13 -3.34 -5.05
N MET A 19 -1.21 -3.93 -5.54
CA MET A 19 -2.39 -4.29 -4.75
C MET A 19 -2.79 -5.73 -5.02
N LYS A 20 -2.74 -6.57 -3.97
CA LYS A 20 -3.17 -7.96 -4.01
C LYS A 20 -4.59 -8.07 -3.45
N ILE A 21 -5.47 -8.69 -4.22
CA ILE A 21 -6.89 -8.83 -3.88
C ILE A 21 -7.17 -10.32 -3.84
N ALA A 22 -7.88 -10.77 -2.81
CA ALA A 22 -8.33 -12.15 -2.70
C ALA A 22 -9.83 -12.20 -2.41
N TRP A 23 -10.49 -13.25 -2.88
CA TRP A 23 -11.92 -13.46 -2.65
C TRP A 23 -12.23 -14.93 -2.44
N ARG A 24 -13.30 -15.18 -1.69
CA ARG A 24 -13.83 -16.53 -1.51
C ARG A 24 -14.70 -16.90 -2.71
N ARG A 25 -14.75 -18.20 -3.00
CA ARG A 25 -15.72 -18.74 -3.96
C ARG A 25 -17.12 -18.43 -3.45
N TYR A 26 -18.01 -18.11 -4.38
CA TYR A 26 -19.43 -18.10 -4.11
C TYR A 26 -19.84 -19.50 -3.63
N LYS A 27 -20.36 -19.59 -2.40
CA LYS A 27 -20.93 -20.82 -1.84
C LYS A 27 -22.44 -20.60 -1.64
N CYS A 28 -23.16 -20.34 -2.71
CA CYS A 28 -24.60 -20.21 -2.60
C CYS A 28 -25.26 -21.51 -3.06
N LYS A 29 -25.94 -22.20 -2.14
CA LYS A 29 -26.83 -23.33 -2.49
C LYS A 29 -28.06 -22.87 -3.29
N GLU A 30 -28.35 -21.56 -3.30
CA GLU A 30 -29.51 -20.94 -3.96
C GLU A 30 -29.17 -20.27 -5.31
N PHE A 31 -27.88 -20.18 -5.66
CA PHE A 31 -27.44 -19.55 -6.90
C PHE A 31 -27.56 -20.56 -8.05
N ARG A 32 -28.53 -20.33 -8.93
CA ARG A 32 -28.88 -21.27 -10.02
C ARG A 32 -27.94 -21.20 -11.22
N GLY A 33 -27.02 -20.24 -11.26
CA GLY A 33 -26.08 -20.05 -12.36
C GLY A 33 -24.68 -20.57 -12.07
N GLN A 34 -24.00 -21.10 -13.09
CA GLN A 34 -22.59 -21.45 -12.97
C GLN A 34 -21.72 -20.21 -13.17
N VAL A 35 -20.83 -19.92 -12.23
CA VAL A 35 -19.83 -18.84 -12.39
C VAL A 35 -18.90 -19.18 -13.55
N ILE A 36 -18.81 -18.28 -14.53
CA ILE A 36 -17.97 -18.42 -15.73
C ILE A 36 -16.71 -17.55 -15.64
N GLN A 37 -16.75 -16.43 -14.91
CA GLN A 37 -15.58 -15.58 -14.67
C GLN A 37 -15.83 -14.62 -13.50
N TYR A 38 -14.75 -13.96 -13.06
CA TYR A 38 -14.81 -12.78 -12.19
C TYR A 38 -14.37 -11.55 -12.96
N ILE A 39 -14.95 -10.40 -12.62
CA ILE A 39 -14.53 -9.11 -13.16
C ILE A 39 -14.08 -8.23 -12.00
N ILE A 40 -12.87 -7.70 -12.12
CA ILE A 40 -12.31 -6.70 -11.24
C ILE A 40 -12.35 -5.37 -11.96
N THR A 41 -13.06 -4.40 -11.41
CA THR A 41 -13.12 -3.03 -11.94
C THR A 41 -12.50 -2.10 -10.92
N TYR A 42 -11.66 -1.15 -11.34
CA TYR A 42 -11.05 -0.20 -10.43
C TYR A 42 -10.82 1.15 -11.09
N CYS A 43 -10.81 2.21 -10.28
CA CYS A 43 -10.53 3.57 -10.73
C CYS A 43 -9.91 4.41 -9.62
N ALA A 44 -9.15 5.43 -10.01
CA ALA A 44 -8.71 6.45 -9.08
C ALA A 44 -9.89 7.38 -8.76
N GLU A 45 -10.14 7.61 -7.47
CA GLU A 45 -11.33 8.33 -6.99
C GLU A 45 -11.45 9.73 -7.60
N ARG A 46 -10.33 10.39 -7.89
CA ARG A 46 -10.30 11.70 -8.54
C ARG A 46 -11.05 11.73 -9.88
N ASN A 47 -10.97 10.66 -10.69
CA ASN A 47 -11.45 10.66 -12.08
C ASN A 47 -11.99 9.28 -12.52
N CYS A 48 -12.95 8.68 -11.80
CA CYS A 48 -13.50 7.37 -12.20
C CYS A 48 -14.13 7.35 -13.60
N LYS A 49 -14.49 8.51 -14.18
CA LYS A 49 -15.07 8.61 -15.52
C LYS A 49 -14.10 8.16 -16.62
N ASP A 50 -12.82 8.51 -16.50
CA ASP A 50 -11.81 8.28 -17.54
C ASP A 50 -10.69 7.32 -17.10
N THR A 51 -10.65 6.94 -15.82
CA THR A 51 -9.60 6.06 -15.27
C THR A 51 -10.10 4.66 -14.90
N THR A 52 -11.33 4.32 -15.29
CA THR A 52 -11.89 2.99 -15.02
C THR A 52 -11.17 1.93 -15.85
N GLN A 53 -10.57 0.98 -15.15
CA GLN A 53 -9.97 -0.21 -15.74
C GLN A 53 -10.76 -1.44 -15.32
N SER A 54 -10.87 -2.42 -16.21
CA SER A 54 -11.53 -3.69 -15.94
C SER A 54 -10.66 -4.86 -16.35
N LEU A 55 -10.64 -5.89 -15.50
CA LEU A 55 -9.84 -7.08 -15.66
C LEU A 55 -10.75 -8.31 -15.53
N ASN A 56 -10.60 -9.23 -16.47
CA ASN A 56 -11.31 -10.51 -16.44
C ASN A 56 -10.40 -11.56 -15.80
N VAL A 57 -10.94 -12.29 -14.84
CA VAL A 57 -10.26 -13.37 -14.13
C VAL A 57 -11.07 -14.65 -14.31
N SER A 58 -10.40 -15.77 -14.59
CA SER A 58 -11.06 -17.08 -14.72
C SER A 58 -11.94 -17.42 -13.51
N LYS A 59 -13.00 -18.21 -13.72
CA LYS A 59 -13.88 -18.74 -12.65
C LYS A 59 -13.13 -19.47 -11.53
N ASP A 60 -11.95 -19.99 -11.81
CA ASP A 60 -11.12 -20.69 -10.83
C ASP A 60 -10.20 -19.75 -10.04
N GLY A 61 -10.07 -18.51 -10.50
CA GLY A 61 -9.30 -17.46 -9.84
C GLY A 61 -9.86 -17.12 -8.46
N ARG A 62 -8.93 -16.96 -7.50
CA ARG A 62 -9.24 -16.61 -6.10
C ARG A 62 -8.51 -15.38 -5.62
N ASN A 63 -7.57 -14.90 -6.42
CA ASN A 63 -6.83 -13.70 -6.17
C ASN A 63 -6.39 -13.06 -7.48
N TYR A 64 -5.98 -11.81 -7.39
CA TYR A 64 -5.34 -11.09 -8.47
C TYR A 64 -4.41 -10.03 -7.90
N THR A 65 -3.31 -9.76 -8.60
CA THR A 65 -2.36 -8.71 -8.23
C THR A 65 -2.37 -7.62 -9.28
N ILE A 66 -2.85 -6.43 -8.91
CA ILE A 66 -2.76 -5.23 -9.73
C ILE A 66 -1.39 -4.59 -9.46
N ARG A 67 -0.70 -4.17 -10.51
CA ARG A 67 0.64 -3.55 -10.43
C ARG A 67 0.64 -2.22 -11.16
N GLY A 68 1.60 -1.36 -10.83
CA GLY A 68 1.78 -0.07 -11.50
C GLY A 68 0.72 0.97 -11.14
N LEU A 69 0.10 0.85 -9.96
CA LEU A 69 -0.84 1.85 -9.46
C LEU A 69 -0.08 3.11 -9.04
N ALA A 70 -0.54 4.26 -9.53
CA ALA A 70 0.00 5.55 -9.13
C ALA A 70 -0.47 5.93 -7.71
N PRO A 71 0.25 6.80 -6.98
CA PRO A 71 -0.20 7.25 -5.67
C PRO A 71 -1.55 8.01 -5.72
N ALA A 72 -2.61 7.38 -5.23
CA ALA A 72 -3.97 7.92 -5.19
C ALA A 72 -4.88 7.07 -4.29
N LYS A 73 -6.07 7.60 -3.99
CA LYS A 73 -7.18 6.83 -3.43
C LYS A 73 -7.90 6.11 -4.57
N TYR A 74 -8.12 4.82 -4.40
CA TYR A 74 -8.76 3.95 -5.37
C TYR A 74 -10.08 3.38 -4.82
N ARG A 75 -11.03 3.21 -5.74
CA ARG A 75 -12.20 2.35 -5.54
C ARG A 75 -12.08 1.13 -6.44
N LEU A 76 -12.41 -0.02 -5.89
CA LEU A 76 -12.34 -1.29 -6.60
C LEU A 76 -13.57 -2.13 -6.32
N TRP A 77 -14.06 -2.81 -7.35
CA TRP A 77 -15.19 -3.73 -7.31
C TRP A 77 -14.75 -5.09 -7.80
N VAL A 78 -15.10 -6.14 -7.06
CA VAL A 78 -14.98 -7.53 -7.52
C VAL A 78 -16.38 -8.10 -7.66
N GLY A 79 -16.72 -8.59 -8.85
CA GLY A 79 -18.02 -9.21 -9.13
C GLY A 79 -17.87 -10.53 -9.87
N ALA A 80 -18.77 -11.48 -9.60
CA ALA A 80 -18.87 -12.72 -10.35
C ALA A 80 -19.78 -12.55 -11.56
N VAL A 81 -19.44 -13.19 -12.66
CA VAL A 81 -20.30 -13.35 -13.84
C VAL A 81 -20.66 -14.83 -13.95
N SER A 82 -21.94 -15.10 -14.11
CA SER A 82 -22.50 -16.42 -14.35
C SER A 82 -23.13 -16.52 -15.73
N ASP A 83 -23.44 -17.74 -16.15
CA ASP A 83 -24.31 -18.03 -17.29
C ASP A 83 -25.68 -17.33 -17.22
N ALA A 84 -26.20 -17.08 -16.01
CA ALA A 84 -27.42 -16.30 -15.77
C ALA A 84 -27.21 -14.78 -15.80
N GLY A 85 -25.97 -14.31 -16.02
CA GLY A 85 -25.61 -12.90 -16.09
C GLY A 85 -24.72 -12.44 -14.93
N ARG A 86 -24.63 -11.11 -14.78
CA ARG A 86 -23.72 -10.45 -13.83
C ARG A 86 -24.31 -10.45 -12.42
N GLY A 87 -23.58 -11.03 -11.47
CA GLY A 87 -23.95 -11.04 -10.06
C GLY A 87 -23.62 -9.72 -9.35
N PRO A 88 -23.96 -9.61 -8.05
CA PRO A 88 -23.59 -8.46 -7.25
C PRO A 88 -22.06 -8.35 -7.14
N SER A 89 -21.58 -7.10 -7.02
CA SER A 89 -20.17 -6.80 -6.80
C SER A 89 -19.92 -6.32 -5.38
N ARG A 90 -18.70 -6.54 -4.90
CA ARG A 90 -18.23 -6.04 -3.61
C ARG A 90 -17.23 -4.91 -3.84
N GLN A 91 -17.54 -3.73 -3.31
CA GLN A 91 -16.66 -2.57 -3.32
C GLN A 91 -15.67 -2.60 -2.16
N ILE A 92 -14.43 -2.19 -2.43
CA ILE A 92 -13.39 -1.85 -1.45
C ILE A 92 -12.74 -0.51 -1.83
N GLU A 93 -12.20 0.19 -0.84
CA GLU A 93 -11.42 1.41 -1.03
C GLU A 93 -10.03 1.21 -0.43
N PHE A 94 -9.01 1.76 -1.08
CA PHE A 94 -7.63 1.70 -0.59
C PHE A 94 -6.81 2.90 -1.07
N MET A 95 -5.69 3.15 -0.40
CA MET A 95 -4.76 4.22 -0.73
C MET A 95 -3.43 3.63 -1.19
N ILE A 96 -2.86 4.19 -2.25
CA ILE A 96 -1.47 3.95 -2.64
C ILE A 96 -0.67 5.19 -2.27
N TYR A 97 0.37 5.03 -1.44
CA TYR A 97 1.21 6.13 -1.01
C TYR A 97 2.38 6.36 -1.96
N LYS A 98 2.87 7.60 -2.01
CA LYS A 98 4.10 7.92 -2.74
C LYS A 98 5.28 7.38 -1.94
N LYS A 99 6.23 6.73 -2.62
CA LYS A 99 7.52 6.38 -2.02
C LYS A 99 8.13 7.64 -1.41
N GLN A 100 8.29 7.67 -0.10
CA GLN A 100 9.15 8.65 0.52
C GLN A 100 10.58 8.16 0.29
N ASN A 101 11.33 8.92 -0.50
CA ASN A 101 12.77 8.74 -0.51
C ASN A 101 13.25 9.28 0.83
N PHE A 102 13.31 8.42 1.85
CA PHE A 102 14.25 8.65 2.93
C PHE A 102 15.62 8.57 2.26
N LEU A 103 16.15 9.72 1.87
CA LEU A 103 17.58 9.87 1.69
C LEU A 103 18.16 9.35 2.99
N GLY A 104 18.84 8.21 2.92
CA GLY A 104 19.48 7.62 4.07
C GLY A 104 20.31 8.71 4.71
N GLN A 105 19.85 9.22 5.85
CA GLN A 105 20.72 9.97 6.70
C GLN A 105 21.63 8.91 7.27
N ASN A 106 22.81 8.80 6.66
CA ASN A 106 23.87 7.89 7.05
C ASN A 106 23.99 8.01 8.57
N GLU A 107 23.56 6.99 9.31
CA GLU A 107 23.62 7.01 10.79
C GLU A 107 25.07 7.33 11.24
N ASN A 108 26.03 6.92 10.41
CA ASN A 108 27.46 7.16 10.56
C ASN A 108 27.85 8.65 10.48
N GLU A 109 27.19 9.45 9.64
CA GLU A 109 27.56 10.86 9.41
C GLU A 109 26.97 11.76 10.50
N SER A 110 25.78 11.43 10.99
CA SER A 110 25.16 12.12 12.13
C SER A 110 25.88 11.83 13.44
N VAL A 111 26.35 10.58 13.64
CA VAL A 111 27.13 10.20 14.82
C VAL A 111 28.54 10.81 14.77
N ALA A 112 29.22 10.77 13.62
CA ALA A 112 30.54 11.39 13.48
C ALA A 112 30.50 12.91 13.73
N ALA A 113 29.50 13.60 13.20
CA ALA A 113 29.30 15.03 13.46
C ALA A 113 29.05 15.31 14.95
N ALA A 114 28.20 14.52 15.61
CA ALA A 114 27.91 14.68 17.04
C ALA A 114 29.16 14.46 17.91
N VAL A 115 29.98 13.44 17.60
CA VAL A 115 31.23 13.16 18.32
C VAL A 115 32.25 14.29 18.12
N GLY A 116 32.38 14.82 16.90
CA GLY A 116 33.26 15.94 16.61
C GLY A 116 32.88 17.21 17.38
N ILE A 117 31.58 17.53 17.44
CA ILE A 117 31.06 18.68 18.21
C ILE A 117 31.34 18.51 19.71
N ALA A 118 31.10 17.33 20.27
CA ALA A 118 31.33 17.05 21.69
C ALA A 118 32.81 17.19 22.09
N LEU A 119 33.72 16.67 21.27
CA LEU A 119 35.17 16.79 21.51
C LEU A 119 35.64 18.25 21.40
N GLY A 120 35.12 19.01 20.43
CA GLY A 120 35.44 20.43 20.30
C GLY A 120 35.05 21.24 21.54
N ILE A 121 33.84 21.01 22.07
CA ILE A 121 33.36 21.68 23.29
C ILE A 121 34.23 21.34 24.50
N LEU A 122 34.61 20.07 24.66
CA LEU A 122 35.50 19.63 25.75
C LEU A 122 36.87 20.32 25.71
N VAL A 123 37.47 20.46 24.52
CA VAL A 123 38.75 21.15 24.36
C VAL A 123 38.63 22.64 24.70
N VAL A 124 37.55 23.30 24.27
CA VAL A 124 37.33 24.72 24.59
C VAL A 124 37.17 24.91 26.10
N ILE A 125 36.40 24.04 26.78
CA ILE A 125 36.24 24.08 28.24
C ILE A 125 37.58 23.84 28.94
N ALA A 126 38.37 22.86 28.48
CA ALA A 126 39.68 22.60 29.05
C ALA A 126 40.62 23.81 28.90
N LEU A 127 40.61 24.50 27.76
CA LEU A 127 41.43 25.70 27.56
C LEU A 127 40.95 26.88 28.41
N THR A 128 39.65 27.12 28.55
CA THR A 128 39.13 28.21 29.39
C THR A 128 39.37 27.97 30.88
N ILE A 129 39.42 26.71 31.31
CA ILE A 129 39.75 26.35 32.69
C ILE A 129 41.26 26.34 32.90
N MET A 130 42.09 25.82 31.99
CA MET A 130 43.54 25.68 32.22
C MET A 130 44.31 27.00 32.03
N VAL A 131 43.90 27.86 31.10
CA VAL A 131 44.54 29.16 30.85
C VAL A 131 44.61 30.06 32.10
N PRO A 132 43.55 30.24 32.90
CA PRO A 132 43.62 31.06 34.11
C PRO A 132 44.43 30.42 35.26
N TYR A 133 44.64 29.10 35.28
CA TYR A 133 45.43 28.42 36.31
C TYR A 133 46.93 28.36 35.99
N CYS A 134 47.33 28.57 34.73
CA CYS A 134 48.75 28.67 34.33
C CYS A 134 49.29 30.12 34.30
N LEU A 135 48.42 31.11 34.47
CA LEU A 135 48.74 32.55 34.47
C LEU A 135 48.81 33.17 35.88
N TRP A 136 48.82 32.34 36.93
CA TRP A 136 49.03 32.72 38.33
C TRP A 136 50.19 31.93 38.94
#